data_AF-A0A1H6F7R2-F1
#
_entry.id   AF-A0A1H6F7R2-F1
#
_cell.length_a   1.000
_cell.length_b   1.000
_cell.length_c   1.000
_cell.angle_alpha   90.00
_cell.angle_beta   90.00
_cell.angle_gamma   90.00
#
_symmetry.space_group_name_H-M   'P 1'
#
loop_
_entity.id
_entity.type
_entity.pdbx_description
1 polymer ?
#
loop_
_entity_poly.entity_id
_entity_poly.type
_entity_poly.pdbx_seq_one_letter_code
_entity_poly.pdbx_strand_id
1 'polypeptide(L)'
;MKEPLLLSQDVHRIYSSKSLKKKFSEKENLQKQYGLTVGKKIFCLGMTLSISQKNKANLLVEIIEGLLEIGFQLVFLSSAEEEFQKPIE
;
A
#
# COMPACT_ATOMS: atom_id res chain seq x y z
N MET A 1 -23.01 -13.46 4.71
CA MET A 1 -22.51 -13.35 3.32
C MET A 1 -21.61 -12.13 3.27
N LYS A 2 -20.29 -12.32 3.08
CA LYS A 2 -19.35 -11.20 2.93
C LYS A 2 -19.39 -10.76 1.47
N GLU A 3 -19.75 -9.52 1.22
CA GLU A 3 -19.76 -8.95 -0.13
C GLU A 3 -18.36 -9.03 -0.76
N PRO A 4 -18.26 -9.33 -2.06
CA PRO A 4 -16.98 -9.40 -2.73
C PRO A 4 -16.33 -8.01 -2.73
N LEU A 5 -15.05 -7.97 -2.34
CA LEU A 5 -14.16 -6.82 -2.50
C LEU A 5 -14.18 -6.39 -3.97
N LEU A 6 -15.05 -5.44 -4.30
CA LEU A 6 -15.00 -4.72 -5.56
C LEU A 6 -13.64 -4.03 -5.61
N LEU A 7 -12.72 -4.62 -6.37
CA LEU A 7 -11.51 -3.99 -6.89
C LEU A 7 -11.95 -2.72 -7.63
N SER A 8 -12.06 -1.62 -6.90
CA SER A 8 -12.46 -0.35 -7.47
C SER A 8 -11.34 0.06 -8.43
N GLN A 9 -11.67 0.10 -9.71
CA GLN A 9 -10.77 0.43 -10.81
C GLN A 9 -10.26 1.88 -10.76
N ASP A 10 -10.45 2.60 -9.65
CA ASP A 10 -10.20 4.05 -9.49
C ASP A 10 -9.29 4.39 -8.30
N VAL A 11 -8.62 3.43 -7.65
CA VAL A 11 -7.67 3.73 -6.55
C VAL A 11 -6.57 4.73 -6.99
N HIS A 12 -6.20 4.71 -8.28
CA HIS A 12 -5.19 5.60 -8.85
C HIS A 12 -5.70 7.03 -9.15
N ARG A 13 -7.02 7.30 -9.07
CA ARG A 13 -7.60 8.53 -9.61
C ARG A 13 -7.76 9.68 -8.61
N ILE A 14 -7.59 9.42 -7.31
CA ILE A 14 -7.78 10.44 -6.25
C ILE A 14 -6.43 10.97 -5.72
N TYR A 15 -5.50 11.34 -6.61
CA TYR A 15 -4.31 12.09 -6.20
C TYR A 15 -4.53 13.59 -6.42
N SER A 16 -5.05 14.29 -5.40
CA SER A 16 -5.24 15.74 -5.44
C SER A 16 -3.98 16.45 -4.95
N SER A 17 -3.13 16.90 -5.88
CA SER A 17 -2.00 17.81 -5.59
C SER A 17 -2.44 19.20 -5.08
N LYS A 18 -3.74 19.50 -5.13
CA LYS A 18 -4.30 20.85 -4.94
C LYS A 18 -4.60 21.24 -3.48
N SER A 19 -4.59 20.30 -2.52
CA SER A 19 -4.86 20.61 -1.10
C SER A 19 -4.33 19.56 -0.13
N LEU A 20 -3.49 20.00 0.82
CA LEU A 20 -2.97 19.16 1.92
C LEU A 20 -4.10 18.60 2.79
N LYS A 21 -5.16 19.36 3.04
CA LYS A 21 -6.32 18.89 3.84
C LYS A 21 -6.97 17.67 3.21
N LYS A 22 -7.14 17.67 1.88
CA LYS A 22 -7.68 16.52 1.15
C LYS A 22 -6.72 15.33 1.24
N LYS A 23 -5.41 15.53 1.04
CA LYS A 23 -4.41 14.46 1.18
C LYS A 23 -4.45 13.78 2.56
N PHE A 24 -4.65 14.55 3.63
CA PHE A 24 -4.81 13.97 4.96
C PHE A 24 -6.09 13.17 5.11
N SER A 25 -7.23 13.69 4.64
CA SER A 25 -8.52 12.98 4.69
C SER A 25 -8.46 11.65 3.93
N GLU A 26 -7.88 11.65 2.73
CA GLU A 26 -7.74 10.42 1.93
C GLU A 26 -6.80 9.41 2.61
N LYS A 27 -5.71 9.88 3.23
CA LYS A 27 -4.81 9.01 4.00
C LYS A 27 -5.51 8.38 5.19
N GLU A 28 -6.29 9.15 5.96
CA GLU A 28 -7.05 8.62 7.09
C GLU A 28 -8.08 7.58 6.64
N ASN A 29 -8.74 7.81 5.50
CA ASN A 29 -9.68 6.85 4.91
C ASN A 29 -8.97 5.56 4.50
N LEU A 30 -7.82 5.66 3.82
CA LEU A 30 -6.99 4.51 3.46
C LEU A 30 -6.56 3.71 4.71
N GLN A 31 -6.09 4.41 5.75
CA GLN A 31 -5.69 3.78 7.01
C GLN A 31 -6.86 3.01 7.64
N LYS A 32 -8.05 3.61 7.72
CA LYS A 32 -9.26 2.95 8.25
C LYS A 32 -9.66 1.74 7.41
N GLN A 33 -9.68 1.88 6.09
CA GLN A 33 -10.09 0.83 5.16
C GLN A 33 -9.25 -0.44 5.31
N TYR A 34 -7.95 -0.29 5.54
CA TYR A 34 -7.01 -1.41 5.67
C TYR A 34 -6.63 -1.73 7.14
N GLY A 35 -7.36 -1.19 8.12
CA GLY A 35 -7.13 -1.47 9.54
C GLY A 35 -5.80 -0.96 10.10
N LEU A 36 -5.16 0.00 9.43
CA LEU A 36 -3.92 0.62 9.89
C LEU A 36 -4.20 1.65 10.99
N THR A 37 -3.20 1.89 11.83
CA THR A 37 -3.26 2.97 12.83
C THR A 37 -3.48 4.32 12.16
N VAL A 38 -4.56 5.01 12.54
CA VAL A 38 -4.89 6.31 11.96
C VAL A 38 -3.99 7.38 12.57
N GLY A 39 -3.31 8.14 11.72
CA GLY A 39 -2.36 9.16 12.19
C GLY A 39 -1.90 10.13 11.12
N LYS A 40 -2.13 11.43 11.36
CA LYS A 40 -1.72 12.50 10.44
C LYS A 40 -0.19 12.59 10.29
N LYS A 41 0.57 12.30 11.34
CA LYS A 41 2.04 12.36 11.35
C LYS A 41 2.72 11.07 10.89
N ILE A 42 1.98 9.96 10.76
CA ILE A 42 2.53 8.70 10.29
C ILE A 42 2.73 8.80 8.77
N PHE A 43 3.95 8.54 8.29
CA PHE A 43 4.22 8.49 6.87
C PHE A 43 3.61 7.22 6.27
N CYS A 44 2.94 7.37 5.13
CA CYS A 44 2.34 6.25 4.41
C CYS A 44 2.92 6.23 3.00
N LEU A 45 3.59 5.14 2.66
CA LEU A 45 4.14 4.87 1.33
C LEU A 45 3.22 3.88 0.64
N GLY A 46 2.55 4.34 -0.42
CA GLY A 46 1.77 3.50 -1.32
C GLY A 46 2.58 3.18 -2.56
N MET A 47 2.69 1.90 -2.92
CA MET A 47 3.36 1.45 -4.13
C MET A 47 2.51 0.45 -4.91
N THR A 48 2.39 0.70 -6.21
CA THR A 48 1.83 -0.26 -7.17
C THR A 48 2.98 -0.88 -7.94
N LEU A 49 3.12 -2.21 -7.88
CA LEU A 49 4.21 -2.90 -8.57
C LEU A 49 3.78 -4.29 -9.08
N SER A 50 4.34 -4.71 -10.20
CA SER A 50 4.22 -6.10 -10.64
C SER A 50 5.38 -6.90 -10.06
N ILE A 51 5.07 -7.92 -9.26
CA ILE A 51 6.07 -8.80 -8.65
C ILE A 51 6.40 -9.89 -9.67
N SER A 52 7.61 -9.82 -10.21
CA SER A 52 8.22 -10.85 -11.07
C SER A 52 9.73 -10.87 -10.80
N GLN A 53 10.40 -11.97 -11.17
CA GLN A 53 11.85 -12.08 -11.03
C GLN A 53 12.61 -10.97 -11.79
N LYS A 54 12.07 -10.51 -12.93
CA LYS A 54 12.67 -9.44 -13.75
C LYS A 54 12.76 -8.10 -13.00
N ASN A 55 11.82 -7.84 -12.09
CA ASN A 55 11.74 -6.58 -11.36
C ASN A 55 12.55 -6.61 -10.07
N LYS A 56 13.31 -7.69 -9.80
CA LYS A 56 14.09 -7.88 -8.58
C LYS A 56 13.29 -7.54 -7.32
N ALA A 57 12.05 -8.02 -7.24
CA ALA A 57 11.15 -7.75 -6.11
C ALA A 57 11.77 -8.13 -4.75
N ASN A 58 12.76 -9.03 -4.74
CA ASN A 58 13.56 -9.38 -3.59
C ASN A 58 14.23 -8.17 -2.92
N LEU A 59 14.64 -7.14 -3.69
CA LEU A 59 15.18 -5.90 -3.16
C LEU A 59 14.16 -5.09 -2.35
N LEU A 60 12.85 -5.25 -2.63
CA LEU A 60 11.82 -4.59 -1.82
C LEU A 60 11.78 -5.17 -0.41
N VAL A 61 12.08 -6.46 -0.22
CA VAL A 61 12.07 -7.09 1.10
C VAL A 61 13.08 -6.40 2.02
N GLU A 62 14.31 -6.19 1.53
CA GLU A 62 15.38 -5.53 2.29
C GLU A 62 15.02 -4.07 2.65
N ILE A 63 14.33 -3.36 1.77
CA ILE A 63 13.93 -1.97 1.99
C ILE A 63 12.72 -1.88 2.94
N ILE A 64 11.79 -2.84 2.86
CA ILE A 64 10.57 -2.86 3.69
C ILE A 64 10.94 -2.90 5.17
N GLU A 65 11.90 -3.73 5.56
CA GLU A 65 12.34 -3.83 6.96
C GLU A 65 12.82 -2.47 7.48
N GLY A 66 13.75 -1.82 6.77
CA GLY A 66 14.25 -0.50 7.16
C GLY A 66 13.16 0.58 7.20
N LEU A 67 12.17 0.53 6.29
CA LEU A 67 11.04 1.46 6.29
C LEU A 67 10.09 1.23 7.48
N LEU A 68 9.88 -0.02 7.89
CA LEU A 68 9.05 -0.34 9.04
C LEU A 68 9.70 0.11 10.35
N GLU A 69 11.03 -0.03 10.48
CA GLU A 69 11.79 0.41 11.66
C GLU A 69 11.68 1.93 11.90
N ILE A 70 11.66 2.73 10.83
CA ILE A 70 11.47 4.19 10.91
C ILE A 70 9.99 4.61 11.07
N GLY A 71 9.07 3.64 11.18
CA GLY A 71 7.66 3.87 11.48
C GLY A 71 6.80 4.26 10.27
N PHE A 72 7.20 3.87 9.05
CA PHE A 72 6.34 4.05 7.88
C PHE A 72 5.24 3.00 7.85
N GLN A 73 4.07 3.41 7.38
CA GLN A 73 3.03 2.50 6.91
C GLN A 73 3.26 2.22 5.44
N LEU A 74 3.25 0.96 5.06
CA LEU A 74 3.47 0.53 3.69
C LEU A 74 2.19 -0.09 3.15
N VAL A 75 1.74 0.36 1.97
CA VAL A 75 0.59 -0.19 1.27
C VAL A 75 1.04 -0.60 -0.12
N PHE A 76 1.10 -1.92 -0.35
CA PHE A 76 1.48 -2.49 -1.64
C PHE A 76 0.24 -3.01 -2.36
N LEU A 77 0.04 -2.55 -3.60
CA LEU A 77 -0.91 -3.16 -4.51
C LEU A 77 -0.10 -3.84 -5.62
N SER A 78 -0.09 -5.16 -5.63
CA SER A 78 0.70 -5.92 -6.59
C SER A 78 -0.10 -6.99 -7.32
N SER A 79 0.19 -7.14 -8.61
CA SER A 79 -0.05 -8.39 -9.32
C SER A 79 1.22 -9.23 -9.20
N ALA A 80 1.07 -10.45 -8.68
CA ALA A 80 2.17 -11.38 -8.45
C ALA A 80 1.96 -12.61 -9.31
N GLU A 81 3.03 -13.08 -9.97
CA GLU A 81 3.07 -14.43 -10.54
C GLU A 81 2.85 -15.46 -9.41
N GLU A 82 2.26 -16.60 -9.75
CA GLU A 82 1.73 -17.59 -8.79
C GLU A 82 2.77 -18.02 -7.70
N GLU A 83 4.05 -18.01 -8.06
CA GLU A 83 5.17 -18.33 -7.18
C GLU A 83 5.38 -17.34 -6.01
N PHE A 84 4.90 -16.10 -6.14
CA PHE A 84 5.01 -15.05 -5.11
C PHE A 84 3.71 -14.83 -4.32
N GLN A 85 2.68 -15.64 -4.55
CA GLN A 85 1.39 -15.53 -3.84
C GLN A 85 1.37 -16.30 -2.52
N LYS A 86 2.43 -17.07 -2.20
CA LYS A 86 2.52 -17.81 -0.95
C LYS A 86 2.92 -16.88 0.20
N PRO A 87 2.31 -17.02 1.39
CA PRO A 87 2.72 -16.28 2.56
C PRO A 87 4.17 -16.61 2.91
N ILE A 88 4.91 -15.58 3.33
CA ILE A 88 6.25 -15.74 3.89
C ILE A 88 6.07 -16.45 5.25
N GLU A 89 6.61 -17.66 5.38
CA GLU A 89 6.69 -18.40 6.65
C GLU A 89 7.76 -17.82 7.59
#